data_AF-A0A8B8NAR1-F1
#
_entry.id   AF-A0A8B8NAR1-F1
#
_cell.length_a   1.000
_cell.length_b   1.000
_cell.length_c   1.000
_cell.angle_alpha   90.00
_cell.angle_beta   90.00
_cell.angle_gamma   90.00
#
_symmetry.space_group_name_H-M   'P 1'
#
loop_
_entity.id
_entity.type
_entity.pdbx_description
1 polymer ?
#
loop_
_entity_poly.entity_id
_entity_poly.type
_entity_poly.pdbx_seq_one_letter_code
_entity_poly.pdbx_strand_id
1 'polypeptide(L)'
;MDRLQQVIERGNEDELYRLIEQEADLFDRTFEDPVANTPLHGAADMGQTQVAMEMAILKPSFAQKLNRGGQSPMHLALRKKHYRTARALMTLNPELIRVRGRGGITPLHYVAGEKGDNEEEVQALLELLAEFLCACKLSIEDLTSRCKTAVHIAVKNHNLRAFKVLLGWLKRVYLREILDWKDEDGNTVLHIAVLERQPE
;
A
#
# COMPACT_ATOMS: atom_id res chain seq x y z
N MET A 1 -10.39 27.06 -5.36
CA MET A 1 -10.10 25.85 -4.56
C MET A 1 -11.40 25.10 -4.42
N ASP A 2 -11.41 23.82 -4.76
CA ASP A 2 -12.57 22.93 -4.61
C ASP A 2 -12.99 22.84 -3.13
N ARG A 3 -14.29 22.96 -2.82
CA ARG A 3 -14.80 22.92 -1.42
C ARG A 3 -14.49 21.58 -0.77
N LEU A 4 -14.59 20.49 -1.54
CA LEU A 4 -14.27 19.15 -1.07
C LEU A 4 -12.80 19.04 -0.64
N GLN A 5 -11.89 19.65 -1.40
CA GLN A 5 -10.47 19.67 -1.08
C GLN A 5 -10.18 20.38 0.24
N GLN A 6 -10.89 21.48 0.55
CA GLN A 6 -10.74 22.18 1.83
C GLN A 6 -11.23 21.34 3.02
N VAL A 7 -12.33 20.60 2.85
CA VAL A 7 -12.84 19.67 3.88
C VAL A 7 -11.81 18.58 4.16
N ILE A 8 -11.22 18.02 3.10
CA ILE A 8 -10.15 17.03 3.22
C ILE A 8 -8.96 17.62 3.98
N GLU A 9 -8.47 18.79 3.58
CA GLU A 9 -7.33 19.46 4.23
C GLU A 9 -7.54 19.65 5.73
N ARG A 10 -8.77 19.99 6.13
CA ARG A 10 -9.13 20.18 7.54
C ARG A 10 -9.37 18.87 8.30
N GLY A 11 -9.57 17.75 7.60
CA GLY A 11 -9.90 16.47 8.23
C GLY A 11 -11.26 16.47 8.93
N ASN A 12 -12.19 17.35 8.52
CA ASN A 12 -13.43 17.56 9.25
C ASN A 12 -14.56 16.67 8.69
N GLU A 13 -14.83 15.58 9.39
CA GLU A 13 -15.89 14.62 9.04
C GLU A 13 -17.29 15.27 9.04
N ASP A 14 -17.62 16.11 10.02
CA ASP A 14 -18.91 16.79 10.07
C ASP A 14 -19.10 17.78 8.90
N GLU A 15 -18.02 18.43 8.47
CA GLU A 15 -18.05 19.29 7.28
C GLU A 15 -18.16 18.47 5.99
N LEU A 16 -17.61 17.25 5.95
CA LEU A 16 -17.82 16.31 4.84
C LEU A 16 -19.29 15.92 4.72
N TYR A 17 -19.92 15.53 5.82
CA TYR A 17 -21.34 15.14 5.82
C TYR A 17 -22.26 16.32 5.45
N ARG A 18 -22.01 17.52 5.98
CA ARG A 18 -22.73 18.73 5.55
C ARG A 18 -22.56 19.03 4.06
N LEU A 19 -21.38 18.76 3.50
CA LEU A 19 -21.14 18.95 2.07
C LEU A 19 -21.89 17.91 1.23
N ILE A 20 -21.93 16.65 1.67
CA ILE A 20 -22.69 15.57 1.02
C ILE A 20 -24.19 15.88 1.00
N GLU A 21 -24.74 16.40 2.11
CA GLU A 21 -26.14 16.83 2.18
C GLU A 21 -26.47 17.95 1.19
N GLN A 22 -25.53 18.87 0.95
CA GLN A 22 -25.68 19.98 0.02
C GLN A 22 -25.49 19.57 -1.44
N GLU A 23 -24.67 18.56 -1.70
CA GLU A 23 -24.22 18.14 -3.02
C GLU A 23 -24.43 16.63 -3.19
N ALA A 24 -25.66 16.21 -3.52
CA ALA A 24 -26.04 14.79 -3.61
C ALA A 24 -25.22 13.99 -4.65
N ASP A 25 -24.61 14.66 -5.63
CA ASP A 25 -23.79 14.08 -6.69
C ASP A 25 -22.27 14.20 -6.43
N LEU A 26 -21.85 14.61 -5.23
CA LEU A 26 -20.46 14.96 -4.89
C LEU A 26 -19.43 13.92 -5.34
N PHE A 27 -19.75 12.63 -5.21
CA PHE A 27 -18.86 11.52 -5.60
C PHE A 27 -19.17 10.90 -6.97
N ASP A 28 -20.27 11.31 -7.60
CA ASP A 28 -20.71 10.85 -8.91
C ASP A 28 -20.33 11.81 -10.03
N ARG A 29 -19.88 13.03 -9.69
CA ARG A 29 -19.10 13.87 -10.59
C ARG A 29 -17.95 13.02 -11.11
N THR A 30 -18.06 12.62 -12.36
CA THR A 30 -16.95 11.94 -13.03
C THR A 30 -15.78 12.89 -12.93
N PHE A 31 -14.76 12.53 -12.16
CA PHE A 31 -13.44 13.10 -12.36
C PHE A 31 -13.14 12.79 -13.83
N GLU A 32 -13.34 13.78 -14.70
CA GLU A 32 -13.40 13.65 -16.16
C GLU A 32 -12.17 12.94 -16.72
N ASP A 33 -11.10 12.95 -15.93
CA ASP A 33 -9.93 12.13 -16.08
C ASP A 33 -10.02 10.82 -15.24
N PRO A 34 -10.14 9.65 -15.91
CA PRO A 34 -10.14 8.34 -15.26
C PRO A 34 -8.92 8.05 -14.40
N VAL A 35 -7.80 8.77 -14.60
CA VAL A 35 -6.57 8.64 -13.81
C VAL A 35 -6.33 9.82 -12.87
N ALA A 36 -7.27 10.75 -12.69
CA ALA A 36 -7.12 11.81 -11.67
C ALA A 36 -7.19 11.26 -10.24
N ASN A 37 -6.61 12.03 -9.30
CA ASN A 37 -6.78 11.79 -7.88
C ASN A 37 -8.28 11.85 -7.53
N THR A 38 -8.76 10.82 -6.85
CA THR A 38 -10.05 10.87 -6.16
C THR A 38 -9.91 11.61 -4.83
N PRO A 39 -11.01 12.02 -4.19
CA PRO A 39 -11.00 12.62 -2.85
C PRO A 39 -10.28 11.71 -1.83
N LEU A 40 -10.44 10.40 -1.96
CA LEU A 40 -9.76 9.42 -1.12
C LEU A 40 -8.22 9.42 -1.31
N HIS A 41 -7.72 9.72 -2.52
CA HIS A 41 -6.27 9.93 -2.70
C HIS A 41 -5.78 11.14 -1.90
N GLY A 42 -6.53 12.25 -1.94
CA GLY A 42 -6.21 13.46 -1.17
C GLY A 42 -6.21 13.20 0.34
N ALA A 43 -7.27 12.56 0.86
CA ALA A 43 -7.37 12.22 2.27
C ALA A 43 -6.25 11.28 2.73
N ALA A 44 -5.88 10.30 1.90
CA ALA A 44 -4.77 9.39 2.18
C ALA A 44 -3.39 10.07 2.12
N ASP A 45 -3.17 10.98 1.17
CA ASP A 45 -1.92 11.75 1.05
C ASP A 45 -1.71 12.73 2.22
N MET A 46 -2.80 13.18 2.85
CA MET A 46 -2.79 14.07 4.02
C MET A 46 -2.91 13.33 5.37
N GLY A 47 -3.12 12.01 5.37
CA GLY A 47 -3.25 11.20 6.58
C GLY A 47 -4.56 11.40 7.35
N GLN A 48 -5.58 11.94 6.69
CA GLN A 48 -6.88 12.26 7.27
C GLN A 48 -7.72 10.99 7.38
N THR A 49 -7.43 10.21 8.42
CA THR A 49 -7.85 8.80 8.52
C THR A 49 -9.37 8.64 8.57
N GLN A 50 -10.06 9.46 9.35
CA GLN A 50 -11.52 9.43 9.46
C GLN A 50 -12.18 9.77 8.13
N VAL A 51 -11.80 10.91 7.53
CA VAL A 51 -12.28 11.32 6.20
C VAL A 51 -12.00 10.26 5.14
N ALA A 52 -10.82 9.64 5.15
CA ALA A 52 -10.47 8.56 4.23
C ALA A 52 -11.36 7.33 4.42
N MET A 53 -11.65 6.95 5.67
CA MET A 53 -12.55 5.82 5.97
C MET A 53 -13.97 6.10 5.50
N GLU A 54 -14.52 7.27 5.81
CA GLU A 54 -15.86 7.67 5.36
C GLU A 54 -15.98 7.66 3.83
N MET A 55 -15.00 8.23 3.12
CA MET A 55 -14.97 8.21 1.66
C MET A 55 -14.88 6.79 1.09
N ALA A 56 -14.10 5.91 1.72
CA ALA A 56 -13.98 4.51 1.30
C ALA A 56 -15.26 3.71 1.57
N ILE A 57 -16.02 4.04 2.62
CA ILE A 57 -17.31 3.43 2.93
C ILE A 57 -18.37 3.91 1.94
N LEU A 58 -18.46 5.22 1.70
CA LEU A 58 -19.46 5.83 0.82
C LEU A 58 -19.23 5.50 -0.65
N LYS A 59 -17.97 5.41 -1.09
CA LYS A 59 -17.61 5.09 -2.48
C LYS A 59 -16.45 4.07 -2.54
N PRO A 60 -16.70 2.78 -2.26
CA PRO A 60 -15.65 1.74 -2.17
C PRO A 60 -14.74 1.62 -3.40
N SER A 61 -15.26 1.93 -4.60
CA SER A 61 -14.47 1.95 -5.83
C SER A 61 -13.27 2.91 -5.79
N PHE A 62 -13.32 3.96 -4.97
CA PHE A 62 -12.20 4.89 -4.83
C PHE A 62 -10.97 4.26 -4.17
N ALA A 63 -11.15 3.25 -3.31
CA ALA A 63 -10.07 2.64 -2.55
C ALA A 63 -9.09 1.83 -3.43
N GLN A 64 -9.56 1.33 -4.58
CA GLN A 64 -8.76 0.56 -5.54
C GLN A 64 -8.30 1.39 -6.74
N LYS A 65 -8.92 2.54 -6.99
CA LYS A 65 -8.61 3.40 -8.14
C LYS A 65 -7.16 3.89 -8.07
N LEU A 66 -6.49 3.90 -9.21
CA LEU A 66 -5.13 4.44 -9.34
C LEU A 66 -5.19 5.88 -9.89
N ASN A 67 -4.30 6.72 -9.38
CA ASN A 67 -4.07 8.05 -9.95
C ASN A 67 -3.07 8.03 -11.13
N ARG A 68 -2.73 9.20 -11.68
CA ARG A 68 -1.76 9.39 -12.79
C ARG A 68 -0.37 8.83 -12.47
N GLY A 69 0.00 8.79 -11.19
CA GLY A 69 1.24 8.18 -10.73
C GLY A 69 1.19 6.65 -10.66
N GLY A 70 0.05 6.03 -10.95
CA GLY A 70 -0.21 4.62 -10.75
C GLY A 70 -0.29 4.24 -9.28
N GLN A 71 -0.70 5.15 -8.40
CA GLN A 71 -0.78 4.90 -6.96
C GLN A 71 -2.24 4.81 -6.54
N SER A 72 -2.58 3.81 -5.72
CA SER A 72 -3.86 3.79 -5.00
C SER A 72 -3.78 4.70 -3.76
N PRO A 73 -4.92 5.00 -3.10
CA PRO A 73 -4.90 5.73 -1.82
C PRO A 73 -3.99 5.08 -0.77
N MET A 74 -3.99 3.76 -0.64
CA MET A 74 -3.09 3.07 0.29
C MET A 74 -1.61 3.28 -0.05
N HIS A 75 -1.23 3.32 -1.33
CA HIS A 75 0.14 3.65 -1.73
C HIS A 75 0.53 5.09 -1.34
N LEU A 76 -0.39 6.05 -1.47
CA LEU A 76 -0.13 7.43 -1.06
C LEU A 76 0.04 7.54 0.46
N ALA A 77 -0.84 6.90 1.24
CA ALA A 77 -0.72 6.85 2.69
C ALA A 77 0.63 6.26 3.12
N LEU A 78 1.05 5.13 2.53
CA LEU A 78 2.35 4.51 2.83
C LEU A 78 3.52 5.44 2.45
N ARG A 79 3.50 6.02 1.25
CA ARG A 79 4.55 6.95 0.79
C ARG A 79 4.68 8.19 1.68
N LYS A 80 3.56 8.65 2.22
CA LYS A 80 3.49 9.80 3.13
C LYS A 80 3.64 9.43 4.60
N LYS A 81 3.98 8.16 4.90
CA LYS A 81 4.20 7.63 6.26
C LYS A 81 2.95 7.71 7.15
N HIS A 82 1.77 7.80 6.54
CA HIS A 82 0.47 7.77 7.20
C HIS A 82 0.04 6.32 7.47
N TYR A 83 0.84 5.59 8.24
CA TYR A 83 0.64 4.16 8.54
C TYR A 83 -0.71 3.88 9.22
N ARG A 84 -1.22 4.81 10.03
CA ARG A 84 -2.57 4.72 10.63
C ARG A 84 -3.67 4.68 9.57
N THR A 85 -3.57 5.50 8.54
CA THR A 85 -4.52 5.52 7.42
C THR A 85 -4.40 4.24 6.59
N ALA A 86 -3.19 3.77 6.32
CA ALA A 86 -2.99 2.48 5.64
C ALA A 86 -3.59 1.30 6.42
N ARG A 87 -3.40 1.26 7.75
CA ARG A 87 -4.02 0.27 8.65
C ARG A 87 -5.54 0.33 8.59
N ALA A 88 -6.12 1.52 8.68
CA ALA A 88 -7.57 1.70 8.64
C ALA A 88 -8.16 1.18 7.31
N LEU A 89 -7.54 1.53 6.18
CA LEU A 89 -7.94 1.05 4.86
C LEU A 89 -7.86 -0.48 4.75
N MET A 90 -6.77 -1.09 5.23
CA MET A 90 -6.62 -2.55 5.29
C MET A 90 -7.71 -3.20 6.14
N THR A 91 -8.04 -2.63 7.31
CA THR A 91 -9.09 -3.15 8.19
C THR A 91 -10.46 -3.10 7.52
N LEU A 92 -10.73 -2.05 6.75
CA LEU A 92 -11.97 -1.93 5.98
C LEU A 92 -12.04 -2.98 4.86
N ASN A 93 -10.94 -3.18 4.13
CA ASN A 93 -10.86 -4.18 3.07
C ASN A 93 -9.42 -4.70 2.90
N PRO A 94 -9.12 -5.93 3.36
CA PRO A 94 -7.78 -6.53 3.25
C PRO A 94 -7.27 -6.68 1.80
N GLU A 95 -8.17 -6.81 0.82
CA GLU A 95 -7.78 -6.94 -0.60
C GLU A 95 -7.07 -5.70 -1.14
N LEU A 96 -7.17 -4.54 -0.46
CA LEU A 96 -6.44 -3.34 -0.81
C LEU A 96 -4.92 -3.54 -0.75
N ILE A 97 -4.43 -4.49 0.05
CA ILE A 97 -3.01 -4.86 0.13
C ILE A 97 -2.50 -5.47 -1.19
N ARG A 98 -3.40 -6.00 -2.02
CA ARG A 98 -3.09 -6.64 -3.31
C ARG A 98 -3.26 -5.71 -4.51
N VAL A 99 -3.70 -4.46 -4.30
CA VAL A 99 -3.89 -3.50 -5.40
C VAL A 99 -2.54 -3.23 -6.06
N ARG A 100 -2.45 -3.52 -7.36
CA ARG A 100 -1.23 -3.36 -8.16
C ARG A 100 -1.14 -1.95 -8.70
N GLY A 101 -0.26 -1.15 -8.12
CA GLY A 101 0.09 0.17 -8.60
C GLY A 101 1.09 0.14 -9.75
N ARG A 102 1.86 1.23 -9.89
CA ARG A 102 2.86 1.41 -10.94
C ARG A 102 3.89 0.27 -10.92
N GLY A 103 4.10 -0.37 -12.08
CA GLY A 103 5.01 -1.51 -12.22
C GLY A 103 4.52 -2.78 -11.51
N GLY A 104 3.23 -2.88 -11.19
CA GLY A 104 2.66 -4.02 -10.49
C GLY A 104 3.02 -4.07 -9.00
N ILE A 105 3.63 -3.02 -8.45
CA ILE A 105 3.97 -2.92 -7.03
C ILE A 105 2.67 -2.90 -6.22
N THR A 106 2.57 -3.77 -5.23
CA THR A 106 1.48 -3.75 -4.25
C THR A 106 1.92 -3.04 -2.96
N PRO A 107 1.00 -2.64 -2.08
CA PRO A 107 1.33 -2.15 -0.74
C PRO A 107 2.30 -3.05 0.03
N LEU A 108 2.17 -4.39 -0.05
CA LEU A 108 3.12 -5.31 0.59
C LEU A 108 4.53 -5.17 0.01
N HIS A 109 4.67 -5.10 -1.31
CA HIS A 109 5.97 -4.87 -1.97
C HIS A 109 6.59 -3.55 -1.53
N TYR A 110 5.79 -2.49 -1.43
CA TYR A 110 6.24 -1.18 -0.98
C TYR A 110 6.84 -1.28 0.43
N VAL A 111 6.06 -1.77 1.41
CA VAL A 111 6.52 -1.89 2.81
C VAL A 111 7.76 -2.77 2.93
N ALA A 112 7.84 -3.88 2.17
CA ALA A 112 9.02 -4.75 2.17
C ALA A 112 10.29 -4.04 1.66
N GLY A 113 10.14 -3.06 0.78
CA GLY A 113 11.25 -2.30 0.19
C GLY A 113 11.70 -1.08 0.98
N GLU A 114 10.88 -0.58 1.91
CA GLU A 114 11.16 0.65 2.67
C GLU A 114 12.08 0.39 3.88
N LYS A 115 13.14 1.19 4.01
CA LYS A 115 14.09 1.06 5.14
C LYS A 115 13.67 1.83 6.39
N GLY A 116 12.82 2.84 6.26
CA GLY A 116 12.55 3.82 7.32
C GLY A 116 13.74 4.75 7.57
N ASP A 117 13.47 5.93 8.14
CA ASP A 117 14.49 6.96 8.40
C ASP A 117 15.13 6.79 9.79
N ASN A 118 14.43 6.13 10.71
CA ASN A 118 14.84 5.91 12.10
C ASN A 118 14.28 4.57 12.64
N GLU A 119 14.76 4.15 13.81
CA GLU A 119 14.39 2.86 14.41
C GLU A 119 12.89 2.73 14.72
N GLU A 120 12.23 3.81 15.11
CA GLU A 120 10.79 3.84 15.39
C GLU A 120 9.99 3.57 14.10
N GLU A 121 10.38 4.20 12.99
CA GLU A 121 9.77 3.99 11.69
C GLU A 121 10.07 2.60 11.14
N VAL A 122 11.30 2.10 11.30
CA VAL A 122 11.66 0.74 10.92
C VAL A 122 10.75 -0.25 11.66
N GLN A 123 10.57 -0.06 12.97
CA GLN A 123 9.70 -0.91 13.79
C GLN A 123 8.25 -0.85 13.31
N ALA A 124 7.73 0.35 13.03
CA ALA A 124 6.37 0.53 12.49
C ALA A 124 6.17 -0.15 11.12
N LEU A 125 7.16 -0.07 10.22
CA LEU A 125 7.13 -0.74 8.91
C LEU A 125 7.14 -2.28 9.06
N LEU A 126 7.95 -2.83 9.98
CA LEU A 126 8.00 -4.27 10.23
C LEU A 126 6.71 -4.81 10.84
N GLU A 127 6.10 -4.06 11.77
CA GLU A 127 4.78 -4.37 12.30
C GLU A 127 3.72 -4.34 11.21
N LEU A 128 3.71 -3.28 10.39
CA LEU A 128 2.77 -3.14 9.29
C LEU A 128 2.93 -4.27 8.26
N LEU A 129 4.17 -4.68 7.97
CA LEU A 129 4.45 -5.81 7.08
C LEU A 129 3.84 -7.11 7.63
N ALA A 130 4.01 -7.37 8.93
CA ALA A 130 3.42 -8.54 9.59
C ALA A 130 1.89 -8.49 9.62
N GLU A 131 1.31 -7.31 9.87
CA GLU A 131 -0.14 -7.08 9.84
C GLU A 131 -0.71 -7.31 8.44
N PHE A 132 -0.05 -6.84 7.39
CA PHE A 132 -0.47 -7.03 6.00
C PHE A 132 -0.53 -8.52 5.65
N LEU A 133 0.48 -9.28 6.04
CA LEU A 133 0.52 -10.73 5.82
C LEU A 133 -0.59 -11.46 6.60
N CYS A 134 -0.91 -10.99 7.80
CA CYS A 134 -2.00 -11.55 8.60
C CYS A 134 -3.38 -11.23 8.01
N ALA A 135 -3.59 -10.00 7.56
CA ALA A 135 -4.85 -9.53 7.00
C ALA A 135 -5.13 -10.15 5.62
N CYS A 136 -4.11 -10.27 4.77
CA CYS A 136 -4.23 -10.84 3.43
C CYS A 136 -3.09 -11.82 3.16
N LYS A 137 -3.28 -13.09 3.52
CA LYS A 137 -2.24 -14.15 3.40
C LYS A 137 -1.75 -14.33 1.97
N LEU A 138 -2.64 -14.23 0.99
CA LEU A 138 -2.33 -14.40 -0.43
C LEU A 138 -1.39 -13.31 -0.96
N SER A 139 -1.30 -12.15 -0.30
CA SER A 139 -0.45 -11.03 -0.75
C SER A 139 1.03 -11.39 -0.91
N ILE A 140 1.50 -12.43 -0.20
CA ILE A 140 2.89 -12.90 -0.31
C ILE A 140 3.22 -13.52 -1.69
N GLU A 141 2.20 -13.99 -2.40
CA GLU A 141 2.31 -14.59 -3.73
C GLU A 141 2.15 -13.56 -4.86
N ASP A 142 1.84 -12.30 -4.54
CA ASP A 142 1.74 -11.27 -5.56
C ASP A 142 3.08 -10.99 -6.23
N LEU A 143 3.01 -10.75 -7.54
CA LEU A 143 4.16 -10.44 -8.37
C LEU A 143 4.02 -9.03 -8.95
N THR A 144 5.14 -8.32 -8.97
CA THR A 144 5.30 -7.11 -9.78
C THR A 144 5.25 -7.43 -11.28
N SER A 145 5.20 -6.41 -12.13
CA SER A 145 5.30 -6.56 -13.59
C SER A 145 6.61 -7.19 -14.05
N ARG A 146 7.63 -7.24 -13.18
CA ARG A 146 8.95 -7.85 -13.41
C ARG A 146 9.08 -9.23 -12.75
N CYS A 147 7.96 -9.87 -12.42
CA CYS A 147 7.90 -11.17 -11.74
C CYS A 147 8.61 -11.22 -10.37
N LYS A 148 8.84 -10.06 -9.73
CA LYS A 148 9.45 -10.01 -8.38
C LYS A 148 8.39 -10.16 -7.30
N THR A 149 8.65 -10.98 -6.30
CA THR A 149 7.89 -11.09 -5.04
C THR A 149 8.32 -10.03 -4.04
N ALA A 150 7.58 -9.85 -2.94
CA ALA A 150 8.00 -8.98 -1.84
C ALA A 150 9.36 -9.38 -1.23
N VAL A 151 9.71 -10.67 -1.28
CA VAL A 151 11.02 -11.18 -0.82
C VAL A 151 12.15 -10.71 -1.72
N HIS A 152 11.95 -10.76 -3.05
CA HIS A 152 12.93 -10.22 -4.00
C HIS A 152 13.15 -8.71 -3.77
N ILE A 153 12.07 -7.96 -3.50
CA ILE A 153 12.17 -6.52 -3.22
C ILE A 153 12.95 -6.25 -1.93
N ALA A 154 12.66 -6.97 -0.84
CA ALA A 154 13.36 -6.80 0.43
C ALA A 154 14.87 -7.06 0.29
N VAL A 155 15.26 -8.15 -0.38
CA VAL A 155 16.67 -8.46 -0.61
C VAL A 155 17.31 -7.44 -1.54
N LYS A 156 16.71 -7.12 -2.69
CA LYS A 156 17.25 -6.12 -3.62
C LYS A 156 17.50 -4.77 -2.95
N ASN A 157 16.63 -4.37 -2.02
CA ASN A 157 16.77 -3.10 -1.32
C ASN A 157 17.68 -3.19 -0.08
N HIS A 158 18.33 -4.32 0.21
CA HIS A 158 19.10 -4.56 1.44
C HIS A 158 18.28 -4.35 2.72
N ASN A 159 16.98 -4.69 2.69
CA ASN A 159 16.11 -4.64 3.85
C ASN A 159 16.09 -6.01 4.56
N LEU A 160 17.19 -6.34 5.23
CA LEU A 160 17.37 -7.63 5.90
C LEU A 160 16.31 -7.87 7.00
N ARG A 161 15.84 -6.81 7.65
CA ARG A 161 14.81 -6.92 8.70
C ARG A 161 13.46 -7.32 8.10
N ALA A 162 13.02 -6.68 7.01
CA ALA A 162 11.81 -7.10 6.30
C ALA A 162 11.95 -8.50 5.71
N PHE A 163 13.12 -8.85 5.15
CA PHE A 163 13.40 -10.20 4.68
C PHE A 163 13.21 -11.25 5.79
N LYS A 164 13.72 -10.99 7.01
CA LYS A 164 13.54 -11.90 8.15
C LYS A 164 12.06 -12.10 8.52
N VAL A 165 11.26 -11.04 8.49
CA VAL A 165 9.80 -11.12 8.71
C VAL A 165 9.13 -11.99 7.64
N LEU A 166 9.43 -11.72 6.36
CA LEU A 166 8.88 -12.47 5.22
C LEU A 166 9.28 -13.94 5.26
N LEU A 167 10.57 -14.24 5.49
CA LEU A 167 11.06 -15.61 5.60
C LEU A 167 10.44 -16.35 6.78
N GLY A 168 10.27 -15.68 7.92
CA GLY A 168 9.56 -16.21 9.08
C GLY A 168 8.10 -16.56 8.75
N TRP A 169 7.42 -15.68 8.01
CA TRP A 169 6.07 -15.92 7.53
C TRP A 169 6.00 -17.12 6.58
N LEU A 170 6.85 -17.17 5.54
CA LEU A 170 6.90 -18.28 4.58
C LEU A 170 7.11 -19.64 5.26
N LYS A 171 7.99 -19.69 6.27
CA LYS A 171 8.19 -20.89 7.09
C LYS A 171 6.93 -21.28 7.86
N ARG A 172 6.21 -20.31 8.41
CA ARG A 172 4.97 -20.53 9.19
C ARG A 172 3.81 -21.02 8.32
N VAL A 173 3.70 -20.55 7.08
CA VAL A 173 2.62 -20.95 6.15
C VAL A 173 3.02 -22.05 5.17
N TYR A 174 4.23 -22.61 5.31
CA TYR A 174 4.76 -23.69 4.46
C TYR A 174 4.88 -23.35 2.97
N LEU A 175 5.14 -22.08 2.61
CA LEU A 175 5.27 -21.59 1.22
C LEU A 175 6.73 -21.24 0.86
N ARG A 176 7.69 -22.11 1.18
CA ARG A 176 9.12 -21.81 0.98
C ARG A 176 9.54 -21.86 -0.48
N GLU A 177 8.78 -22.52 -1.34
CA GLU A 177 8.95 -22.58 -2.80
C GLU A 177 8.89 -21.19 -3.47
N ILE A 178 8.29 -20.19 -2.83
CA ILE A 178 8.31 -18.79 -3.30
C ILE A 178 9.76 -18.25 -3.40
N LEU A 179 10.69 -18.79 -2.61
CA LEU A 179 12.11 -18.42 -2.67
C LEU A 179 12.80 -18.87 -3.97
N ASP A 180 12.25 -19.89 -4.62
CA ASP A 180 12.77 -20.46 -5.87
C ASP A 180 12.09 -19.85 -7.11
N TRP A 181 11.05 -19.03 -6.91
CA TRP A 181 10.43 -18.29 -8.01
C TRP A 181 11.43 -17.32 -8.62
N LYS A 182 11.37 -17.19 -9.95
CA LYS A 182 12.30 -16.38 -10.73
C LYS A 182 11.64 -15.07 -11.13
N ASP A 183 12.41 -13.99 -11.09
CA ASP A 183 12.02 -12.72 -11.69
C ASP A 183 12.15 -12.73 -13.22
N GLU A 184 11.89 -11.59 -13.87
CA GLU A 184 11.96 -11.43 -15.32
C GLU A 184 13.32 -11.79 -15.93
N ASP A 185 14.40 -11.68 -15.15
CA ASP A 185 15.77 -11.96 -15.56
C ASP A 185 16.19 -13.40 -15.25
N GLY A 186 15.27 -14.22 -14.71
CA GLY A 186 15.55 -15.60 -14.31
C GLY A 186 16.21 -15.73 -12.94
N ASN A 187 16.32 -14.64 -12.16
CA ASN A 187 16.97 -14.63 -10.85
C ASN A 187 15.98 -15.05 -9.76
N THR A 188 16.42 -15.96 -8.89
CA THR A 188 15.74 -16.20 -7.61
C THR A 188 16.23 -15.22 -6.54
N VAL A 189 15.60 -15.22 -5.38
CA VAL A 189 16.03 -14.41 -4.22
C VAL A 189 17.49 -14.65 -3.88
N LEU A 190 17.97 -15.90 -3.96
CA LEU A 190 19.38 -16.23 -3.69
C LEU A 190 20.34 -15.65 -4.73
N HIS A 191 19.96 -15.65 -6.01
CA HIS A 191 20.75 -15.00 -7.06
C HIS A 191 20.90 -13.50 -6.78
N ILE A 192 19.80 -12.83 -6.40
CA ILE A 192 19.84 -11.40 -6.00
C ILE A 192 20.75 -11.19 -4.79
N ALA A 193 20.65 -12.02 -3.74
CA ALA A 193 21.50 -11.89 -2.56
C ALA A 193 23.00 -11.96 -2.91
N VAL A 194 23.39 -12.87 -3.79
CA VAL A 194 24.78 -13.00 -4.26
C VAL A 194 25.20 -11.78 -5.09
N LEU A 195 24.35 -11.32 -6.02
CA LEU A 195 24.62 -10.15 -6.86
C LEU A 195 24.78 -8.86 -6.02
N GLU A 196 23.92 -8.69 -5.02
CA GLU A 196 23.92 -7.55 -4.08
C GLU A 196 24.95 -7.70 -2.95
N ARG A 197 25.77 -8.75 -2.98
CA ARG A 197 26.82 -9.03 -1.98
C ARG A 197 26.30 -9.09 -0.54
N GLN A 198 25.18 -9.78 -0.35
CA GLN A 198 24.57 -10.04 0.97
C GLN A 198 24.86 -11.49 1.39
N PRO A 199 25.92 -11.75 2.16
CA PRO A 199 26.30 -13.11 2.58
C PRO A 199 25.53 -13.65 3.79
N GLU A 200 24.78 -12.79 4.50
CA GLU A 200 23.99 -13.11 5.71
C GLU A 200 22.52 -13.37 5.41
#